data_AF-A0A1Y3BAH5-F1
#
_entry.id   AF-A0A1Y3BAH5-F1
#
_cell.length_a   1.000
_cell.length_b   1.000
_cell.length_c   1.000
_cell.angle_alpha   90.00
_cell.angle_beta   90.00
_cell.angle_gamma   90.00
#
_symmetry.space_group_name_H-M   'P 1'
#
loop_
_entity.id
_entity.type
_entity.pdbx_description
1 polymer ?
#
loop_
_entity_poly.entity_id
_entity_poly.type
_entity_poly.pdbx_seq_one_letter_code
_entity_poly.pdbx_strand_id
1 'polypeptide(L)'
;MSQQREILNVSINDEGNLFVACMDSGVRIYNMEPLVGKLFIDSSIIGSISICKLLHRTNLIAIVGGGQRPKFADNTVLIWDDHQKKFVLEFTFASR
;
A
#
# COMPACT_ATOMS: atom_id res chain seq x y z
N MET A 1 -0.87 22.23 -12.54
CA MET A 1 -1.72 21.10 -12.96
C MET A 1 -2.00 20.27 -11.72
N SER A 2 -3.26 20.16 -11.31
CA SER A 2 -3.66 19.26 -10.22
C SER A 2 -3.33 17.82 -10.65
N GLN A 3 -2.42 17.15 -9.95
CA GLN A 3 -2.22 15.71 -10.16
C GLN A 3 -3.53 15.02 -9.78
N GLN A 4 -4.21 14.45 -10.78
CA GLN A 4 -5.42 13.67 -10.60
C GLN A 4 -5.05 12.41 -9.80
N ARG A 5 -5.44 12.38 -8.54
CA ARG A 5 -5.17 11.25 -7.65
C ARG A 5 -6.20 10.15 -7.91
N GLU A 6 -5.76 9.07 -8.54
CA GLU A 6 -6.60 7.92 -8.87
C GLU A 6 -6.48 6.83 -7.80
N ILE A 7 -7.61 6.23 -7.42
CA ILE A 7 -7.65 5.04 -6.57
C ILE A 7 -7.62 3.81 -7.47
N LEU A 8 -6.59 2.98 -7.30
CA LEU A 8 -6.34 1.79 -8.12
C LEU A 8 -6.97 0.53 -7.50
N ASN A 9 -7.01 0.47 -6.16
CA ASN A 9 -7.56 -0.67 -5.42
C ASN A 9 -7.96 -0.24 -4.01
N VAL A 10 -8.97 -0.90 -3.43
CA VAL A 10 -9.30 -0.79 -2.01
C VAL A 10 -9.39 -2.20 -1.44
N SER A 11 -8.75 -2.42 -0.30
CA SER A 11 -8.81 -3.71 0.39
C SER A 11 -9.04 -3.51 1.89
N ILE A 12 -9.63 -4.52 2.52
CA ILE A 12 -9.91 -4.55 3.96
C ILE A 12 -9.01 -5.61 4.58
N ASN A 13 -8.56 -5.38 5.82
CA ASN A 13 -7.85 -6.41 6.60
C ASN A 13 -8.80 -7.52 7.05
N ASP A 14 -8.24 -8.64 7.50
CA ASP A 14 -9.02 -9.84 7.82
C ASP A 14 -10.03 -9.62 8.96
N GLU A 15 -9.75 -8.69 9.88
CA GLU A 15 -10.66 -8.33 10.98
C GLU A 15 -11.74 -7.32 10.61
N GLY A 16 -11.75 -6.79 9.38
CA GLY A 16 -12.76 -5.83 8.95
C GLY A 16 -12.68 -4.45 9.62
N ASN A 17 -11.58 -4.13 10.29
CA ASN A 17 -11.45 -2.91 11.12
C ASN A 17 -10.49 -1.85 10.55
N LEU A 18 -9.76 -2.20 9.50
CA LEU A 18 -8.94 -1.30 8.69
C LEU A 18 -9.26 -1.50 7.21
N PHE A 19 -9.25 -0.42 6.45
CA PHE A 19 -9.15 -0.52 5.00
C PHE A 19 -7.95 0.27 4.50
N VAL A 20 -7.44 -0.14 3.35
CA VAL A 20 -6.36 0.52 2.63
C VAL A 20 -6.82 0.90 1.24
N ALA A 21 -6.59 2.16 0.86
CA ALA A 21 -6.75 2.64 -0.49
C ALA A 21 -5.36 2.71 -1.16
N CYS A 22 -5.21 1.99 -2.26
CA CYS A 22 -4.03 1.99 -3.12
C CYS A 22 -4.23 3.03 -4.22
N MET A 23 -3.24 3.89 -4.43
CA MET A 23 -3.39 5.06 -5.28
C MET A 23 -2.15 5.28 -6.14
N ASP A 24 -2.30 6.13 -7.14
CA ASP A 24 -1.19 6.69 -7.91
C ASP A 24 -0.19 7.48 -7.04
N SER A 25 -0.66 7.97 -5.90
CA SER A 25 0.01 8.83 -4.93
C SER A 25 0.48 8.09 -3.68
N GLY A 26 0.52 6.75 -3.72
CA GLY A 26 0.96 5.88 -2.62
C GLY A 26 -0.20 5.10 -2.01
N VAL A 27 -0.22 4.95 -0.67
CA VAL A 27 -1.29 4.23 0.04
C VAL A 27 -1.80 5.01 1.25
N ARG A 28 -3.09 4.90 1.52
CA ARG A 28 -3.72 5.44 2.73
C ARG A 28 -4.47 4.34 3.48
N ILE A 29 -4.21 4.23 4.78
CA ILE A 29 -4.84 3.26 5.67
C ILE A 29 -5.72 4.01 6.66
N TYR A 30 -6.93 3.51 6.88
CA TYR A 30 -7.94 4.12 7.73
C TYR A 30 -8.49 3.08 8.71
N ASN A 31 -8.86 3.54 9.91
CA ASN A 31 -9.79 2.81 10.76
C ASN A 31 -11.19 2.86 10.14
N MET A 32 -11.94 1.76 10.27
CA MET A 32 -13.35 1.70 9.87
C MET A 32 -14.25 2.37 10.92
N GLU A 33 -13.94 2.20 12.20
CA GLU A 33 -14.74 2.72 13.32
C GLU A 33 -13.83 3.26 14.45
N PRO A 34 -13.85 4.58 14.72
CA PRO A 34 -14.39 5.63 13.86
C PRO A 34 -13.58 5.76 12.57
N LEU A 35 -14.21 6.30 11.51
CA LEU A 35 -13.56 6.51 10.21
C LEU A 35 -12.46 7.59 10.29
N VAL A 36 -11.23 7.15 10.55
CA VAL A 36 -10.08 8.05 10.80
C VAL A 36 -8.83 7.53 10.10
N GLY A 37 -8.09 8.43 9.45
CA GLY A 37 -6.81 8.11 8.82
C GLY A 37 -5.77 7.64 9.84
N LYS A 38 -5.21 6.45 9.62
CA LYS A 38 -4.19 5.84 10.49
C LYS A 38 -2.78 6.05 9.94
N LEU A 39 -2.59 5.86 8.64
CA LEU A 39 -1.27 5.96 8.00
C LEU A 39 -1.40 6.44 6.56
N PHE A 40 -0.44 7.26 6.13
CA PHE A 40 -0.25 7.62 4.72
C PHE A 40 1.22 7.38 4.37
N ILE A 41 1.45 6.59 3.32
CA ILE A 41 2.78 6.38 2.75
C ILE A 41 2.76 6.99 1.34
N ASP A 42 3.57 8.02 1.14
CA ASP A 42 3.58 8.81 -0.08
C ASP A 42 4.28 8.10 -1.25
N SER A 43 3.81 8.38 -2.48
CA SER A 43 4.42 7.87 -3.72
C SER A 43 5.91 8.19 -3.89
N SER A 44 6.46 9.24 -3.26
CA SER A 44 7.91 9.48 -3.26
C SER A 44 8.70 8.33 -2.61
N ILE A 45 8.10 7.67 -1.61
CA ILE A 45 8.69 6.53 -0.90
C ILE A 45 8.44 5.25 -1.70
N ILE A 46 7.18 4.98 -2.06
CA ILE A 46 6.76 3.65 -2.55
C ILE A 46 6.26 3.60 -4.01
N GLY A 47 6.18 4.73 -4.71
CA GLY A 47 5.57 4.84 -6.04
C GLY A 47 4.05 4.69 -6.02
N SER A 48 3.46 4.48 -7.21
CA SER A 48 2.06 4.06 -7.31
C SER A 48 1.90 2.57 -7.00
N ILE A 49 0.85 2.24 -6.26
CA ILE A 49 0.61 0.90 -5.71
C ILE A 49 -0.70 0.35 -6.25
N SER A 50 -0.67 -0.89 -6.77
CA SER A 50 -1.85 -1.56 -7.31
C SER A 50 -2.49 -2.53 -6.31
N ILE A 51 -1.69 -3.12 -5.43
CA ILE A 51 -2.16 -4.05 -4.39
C ILE A 51 -1.47 -3.67 -3.08
N CYS A 52 -2.26 -3.57 -2.03
CA CYS A 52 -1.77 -3.42 -0.67
C CYS A 52 -2.58 -4.33 0.25
N LYS A 53 -1.89 -5.05 1.13
CA LYS A 53 -2.47 -5.91 2.15
C LYS A 53 -1.86 -5.61 3.51
N LEU A 54 -2.73 -5.57 4.51
CA LEU A 54 -2.37 -5.31 5.90
C LEU A 54 -2.30 -6.65 6.63
N LEU A 55 -1.23 -6.88 7.39
CA LEU A 55 -1.18 -8.00 8.32
C LEU A 55 -1.78 -7.55 9.65
N HIS A 56 -3.04 -7.90 9.88
CA HIS A 56 -3.79 -7.49 11.08
C HIS A 56 -3.69 -5.97 11.29
N ARG A 57 -3.39 -5.54 12.53
CA ARG A 57 -3.07 -4.15 12.89
C ARG A 57 -1.58 -3.93 13.16
N THR A 58 -0.71 -4.75 12.58
CA THR A 58 0.75 -4.65 12.74
C THR A 58 1.33 -3.49 11.91
N ASN A 59 2.63 -3.24 12.07
CA ASN A 59 3.42 -2.32 11.25
C ASN A 59 3.87 -2.92 9.91
N LEU A 60 3.58 -4.20 9.63
CA LEU A 60 3.99 -4.87 8.40
C LEU A 60 2.90 -4.76 7.33
N ILE A 61 3.29 -4.22 6.18
CA ILE A 61 2.40 -3.93 5.06
C ILE A 61 2.98 -4.55 3.79
N ALA A 62 2.22 -5.42 3.14
CA ALA A 62 2.61 -5.99 1.85
C ALA A 62 2.12 -5.10 0.72
N ILE A 63 3.01 -4.72 -0.20
CA ILE A 63 2.69 -3.88 -1.35
C ILE A 63 3.19 -4.51 -2.65
N VAL A 64 2.46 -4.24 -3.74
CA VAL A 64 2.87 -4.55 -5.11
C VAL A 64 2.75 -3.28 -5.95
N GLY A 65 3.79 -2.97 -6.71
CA GLY A 65 3.79 -1.84 -7.63
C GLY A 65 2.70 -1.96 -8.70
N GLY A 66 2.23 -0.83 -9.21
CA GLY A 66 1.41 -0.79 -10.43
C GLY A 66 0.76 0.58 -10.62
N GLY A 67 -0.09 0.71 -11.63
CA GLY A 67 -0.63 2.01 -12.05
C GLY A 67 0.36 2.79 -12.92
N GLN A 68 0.25 4.13 -12.92
CA GLN A 68 0.95 4.97 -13.90
C GLN A 68 2.43 5.25 -13.57
N ARG A 69 2.81 5.24 -12.28
CA ARG A 69 4.16 5.62 -11.83
C ARG A 69 4.70 4.63 -10.78
N PRO A 70 4.75 3.32 -11.08
CA PRO A 70 5.22 2.33 -10.13
C PRO A 70 6.72 2.49 -9.92
N LYS A 71 7.15 2.41 -8.66
CA LYS A 71 8.59 2.40 -8.31
C LYS A 71 9.17 0.98 -8.32
N PHE A 72 8.31 -0.02 -8.26
CA PHE A 72 8.67 -1.43 -8.13
C PHE A 72 7.90 -2.25 -9.16
N ALA A 73 8.45 -3.40 -9.54
CA ALA A 73 7.84 -4.30 -10.50
C ALA A 73 6.51 -4.87 -9.96
N ASP A 74 5.56 -5.14 -10.85
CA ASP A 74 4.23 -5.64 -10.51
C ASP A 74 4.18 -7.16 -10.27
N ASN A 75 5.31 -7.85 -10.47
CA ASN A 75 5.54 -9.25 -10.10
C ASN A 75 6.37 -9.40 -8.79
N THR A 76 6.61 -8.31 -8.08
CA THR A 76 7.35 -8.31 -6.81
C THR A 76 6.45 -7.84 -5.66
N VAL A 77 6.39 -8.64 -4.60
CA VAL A 77 5.78 -8.27 -3.32
C VAL A 77 6.87 -7.73 -2.40
N LEU A 78 6.69 -6.51 -1.91
CA LEU A 78 7.57 -5.87 -0.95
C LEU A 78 6.88 -5.77 0.41
N ILE A 79 7.60 -6.09 1.48
CA ILE A 79 7.10 -5.92 2.85
C ILE A 79 7.70 -4.65 3.44
N TRP A 80 6.86 -3.64 3.62
CA TRP A 80 7.19 -2.40 4.30
C TRP A 80 6.99 -2.56 5.81
N ASP A 81 8.01 -2.23 6.58
CA ASP A 81 7.92 -2.06 8.03
C ASP A 81 7.74 -0.57 8.34
N ASP A 82 6.54 -0.19 8.77
CA ASP A 82 6.21 1.20 9.06
C ASP A 82 6.88 1.75 10.33
N HIS A 83 7.28 0.88 11.25
CA HIS A 83 8.01 1.31 12.44
C HIS A 83 9.46 1.66 12.08
N GLN A 84 10.10 0.81 11.26
CA GLN A 84 11.49 1.00 10.81
C GLN A 84 11.63 1.92 9.59
N LYS A 85 10.52 2.26 8.93
CA LYS A 85 10.45 3.05 7.68
C LYS A 85 11.34 2.49 6.57
N LYS A 86 11.34 1.16 6.39
CA LYS A 86 12.12 0.48 5.35
C LYS A 86 11.42 -0.77 4.85
N PHE A 87 11.84 -1.24 3.68
CA PHE A 87 11.50 -2.58 3.21
C PHE A 87 12.33 -3.62 3.98
N VAL A 88 11.66 -4.65 4.48
CA VAL A 88 12.29 -5.71 5.29
C VAL A 88 12.31 -7.06 4.58
N LEU A 89 11.44 -7.28 3.59
CA LEU A 89 11.40 -8.49 2.77
C LEU A 89 10.98 -8.15 1.34
N GLU A 90 11.41 -9.00 0.41
CA GLU A 90 11.10 -8.92 -1.02
C GLU A 90 10.87 -10.34 -1.56
N PHE A 91 9.78 -10.52 -2.31
CA PHE A 91 9.44 -11.77 -2.97
C PHE A 91 9.13 -11.50 -4.44
N THR A 92 9.97 -12.00 -5.34
CA THR A 92 9.78 -11.86 -6.79
C THR A 92 9.28 -13.17 -7.38
N PHE A 93 8.27 -13.06 -8.24
CA PHE A 93 7.62 -14.19 -8.90
C PHE A 93 7.89 -14.16 -10.41
N ALA A 94 7.91 -15.34 -11.03
CA ALA A 94 8.15 -15.46 -12.48
C ALA A 94 7.02 -14.87 -13.32
N SER A 95 5.81 -14.80 -12.77
CA SER A 95 4.65 -14.16 -13.36
C SER A 95 3.81 -13.49 -12.29
N ARG A 96 2.93 -12.60 -12.73
CA ARG A 96 1.84 -12.07 -11.92
C ARG A 96 0.72 -13.09 -11.72
#